data_AF-A0A7J6BVC9-F1
#
_entry.id   AF-A0A7J6BVC9-F1
#
_cell.length_a   1.000
_cell.length_b   1.000
_cell.length_c   1.000
_cell.angle_alpha   90.00
_cell.angle_beta   90.00
_cell.angle_gamma   90.00
#
_symmetry.space_group_name_H-M   'P 1'
#
loop_
_entity.id
_entity.type
_entity.pdbx_description
1 polymer ?
#
loop_
_entity_poly.entity_id
_entity_poly.type
_entity_poly.pdbx_seq_one_letter_code
_entity_poly.pdbx_strand_id
1 'polypeptide(L)'
;MKREISAVIDFLQDFREHGFNAAKIDAREIAEKIEVKMIWPDVRQKKTKRQFDYEGTEETTSNAEEHFRREFFLHLVDTALVKTRERFSYMENFFKLYGFLYSTDIMKSTVQAGSLDECCNRFEKAVEDVDAGDLKMEITDKKRHEEDDREEESKGQRQKQTEHSALKHSHKEEQERKRKKDKGEKERKKPITNFWIAKVQLLHLCIMLV
;
A
#
# COMPACT_ATOMS: atom_id res chain seq x y z
N MET A 1 6.55 -9.20 -2.21
CA MET A 1 7.32 -10.24 -1.48
C MET A 1 8.58 -10.69 -2.23
N LYS A 2 8.50 -11.23 -3.45
CA LYS A 2 9.71 -11.66 -4.20
C LYS A 2 10.81 -10.60 -4.35
N ARG A 3 10.41 -9.32 -4.54
CA ARG A 3 11.35 -8.19 -4.61
C ARG A 3 12.15 -8.00 -3.32
N GLU A 4 11.48 -7.98 -2.17
CA GLU A 4 12.13 -7.84 -0.87
C GLU A 4 13.08 -9.01 -0.58
N ILE A 5 12.70 -10.22 -0.99
CA ILE A 5 13.52 -11.42 -0.84
C ILE A 5 14.82 -11.30 -1.64
N SER A 6 14.72 -10.88 -2.92
CA SER A 6 15.90 -10.65 -3.74
C SER A 6 16.80 -9.61 -3.09
N ALA A 7 16.23 -8.49 -2.65
CA ALA A 7 17.00 -7.41 -2.03
C ALA A 7 17.80 -7.87 -0.79
N VAL A 8 17.22 -8.74 0.06
CA VAL A 8 17.95 -9.32 1.20
C VAL A 8 19.08 -10.25 0.75
N ILE A 9 18.86 -11.08 -0.27
CA ILE A 9 19.89 -11.98 -0.80
C ILE A 9 21.03 -11.16 -1.42
N ASP A 10 20.70 -10.16 -2.23
CA ASP A 10 21.64 -9.27 -2.89
C ASP A 10 22.47 -8.50 -1.85
N PHE A 11 21.82 -7.99 -0.79
CA PHE A 11 22.50 -7.38 0.35
C PHE A 11 23.49 -8.32 1.03
N LEU A 12 23.08 -9.57 1.33
CA LEU A 12 23.97 -10.53 1.98
C LEU A 12 25.15 -10.94 1.10
N GLN A 13 24.96 -10.97 -0.22
CA GLN A 13 26.04 -11.23 -1.18
C GLN A 13 27.05 -10.08 -1.22
N ASP A 14 26.58 -8.83 -1.28
CA ASP A 14 27.43 -7.66 -1.20
C ASP A 14 28.16 -7.58 0.16
N PHE A 15 27.45 -7.85 1.25
CA PHE A 15 28.01 -7.89 2.61
C PHE A 15 29.08 -8.98 2.76
N ARG A 16 28.96 -10.10 2.06
CA ARG A 16 29.98 -11.14 2.04
C ARG A 16 31.30 -10.65 1.46
N GLU A 17 31.24 -9.85 0.39
CA GLU A 17 32.41 -9.36 -0.35
C GLU A 17 33.04 -8.13 0.33
N HIS A 18 32.21 -7.14 0.67
CA HIS A 18 32.63 -5.82 1.13
C HIS A 18 32.39 -5.59 2.63
N GLY A 19 31.46 -6.33 3.23
CA GLY A 19 30.98 -6.10 4.59
C GLY A 19 32.02 -6.30 5.68
N PHE A 20 33.02 -7.17 5.47
CA PHE A 20 34.10 -7.34 6.44
C PHE A 20 34.93 -6.05 6.61
N ASN A 21 35.29 -5.42 5.49
CA ASN A 21 36.07 -4.19 5.50
C ASN A 21 35.23 -3.02 6.02
N ALA A 22 33.96 -2.93 5.63
CA ALA A 22 33.03 -1.93 6.15
C ALA A 22 32.88 -2.05 7.68
N ALA A 23 32.58 -3.25 8.18
CA ALA A 23 32.45 -3.50 9.62
C ALA A 23 33.74 -3.20 10.40
N LYS A 24 34.91 -3.43 9.79
CA LYS A 24 36.21 -3.09 10.38
C LYS A 24 36.42 -1.56 10.47
N ILE A 25 35.98 -0.80 9.48
CA ILE A 25 36.02 0.67 9.51
C ILE A 25 35.10 1.17 10.63
N ASP A 26 33.86 0.68 10.67
CA ASP A 26 32.88 1.07 11.70
C ASP A 26 33.38 0.73 13.12
N ALA A 27 33.95 -0.47 13.30
CA ALA A 27 34.52 -0.89 14.58
C ALA A 27 35.68 0.01 15.02
N ARG A 28 36.53 0.44 14.08
CA ARG A 28 37.62 1.37 14.36
C ARG A 28 37.09 2.74 14.77
N GLU A 29 36.12 3.28 14.04
CA GLU A 29 35.51 4.59 14.37
C GLU A 29 34.87 4.58 15.76
N ILE A 30 34.18 3.48 16.11
CA ILE A 30 33.63 3.29 17.45
C ILE A 30 34.74 3.22 18.49
N ALA A 31 35.79 2.42 18.26
CA ALA A 31 36.91 2.25 19.18
C ALA A 31 37.65 3.57 19.46
N GLU A 32 37.89 4.37 18.41
CA GLU A 32 38.47 5.71 18.52
C GLU A 32 37.60 6.65 19.35
N LYS A 33 36.27 6.63 19.14
CA LYS A 33 35.32 7.44 19.89
C LYS A 33 35.27 7.11 21.39
N ILE A 34 35.51 5.85 21.74
CA ILE A 34 35.51 5.39 23.15
C ILE A 34 36.92 5.25 23.74
N GLU A 35 37.95 5.70 23.01
CA GLU A 35 39.37 5.63 23.40
C GLU A 35 39.84 4.20 23.77
N VAL A 36 39.25 3.17 23.14
CA VAL A 36 39.65 1.77 23.33
C VAL A 36 40.63 1.36 22.26
N LYS A 37 41.73 0.72 22.68
CA LYS A 37 42.74 0.21 21.76
C LYS A 37 42.23 -1.02 21.00
N MET A 38 42.21 -0.94 19.67
CA MET A 38 41.84 -2.05 18.80
C MET A 38 43.06 -2.96 18.55
N ILE A 39 43.16 -4.08 19.26
CA ILE A 39 44.22 -5.07 19.08
C ILE A 39 43.58 -6.43 18.79
N TRP A 40 44.06 -7.10 17.75
CA TRP A 40 43.72 -8.50 17.53
C TRP A 40 44.41 -9.38 18.59
N PRO A 41 43.70 -10.33 19.20
CA PRO A 41 44.32 -11.24 20.16
C PRO A 41 45.40 -12.09 19.48
N ASP A 42 46.48 -12.36 20.21
CA ASP A 42 47.49 -13.30 19.75
C ASP A 42 46.87 -14.69 19.57
N VAL A 43 46.83 -15.16 18.33
CA VAL A 43 46.36 -16.51 18.02
C VAL A 43 47.45 -17.50 18.42
N ARG A 44 47.13 -18.40 19.35
CA ARG A 44 48.03 -19.50 19.72
C ARG A 44 48.24 -20.41 18.51
N GLN A 45 49.42 -20.33 17.91
CA GLN A 45 49.83 -21.25 16.85
C GLN A 45 49.88 -22.68 17.39
N LYS A 46 49.10 -23.58 16.78
CA LYS A 46 49.07 -24.98 17.17
C LYS A 46 50.33 -25.66 16.65
N LYS A 47 51.28 -25.95 17.55
CA LYS A 47 52.46 -26.75 17.20
C LYS A 47 52.07 -28.22 17.21
N THR A 48 51.95 -28.84 16.04
CA THR A 48 51.85 -30.29 15.92
C THR A 48 53.22 -30.90 16.19
N LYS A 49 53.27 -31.91 17.06
CA LYS A 49 54.52 -32.62 17.38
C LYS A 49 54.92 -33.44 16.16
N ARG A 50 56.05 -33.07 15.53
CA ARG A 50 56.63 -33.82 14.41
C ARG A 50 57.21 -35.12 14.93
N GLN A 51 56.95 -36.23 14.25
CA GLN A 51 57.60 -37.51 14.52
C GLN A 51 58.86 -37.68 13.67
N PHE A 52 58.89 -37.06 12.49
CA PHE A 52 60.00 -37.14 11.55
C PHE A 52 60.35 -35.78 10.95
N ASP A 53 61.64 -35.58 10.65
CA ASP A 53 62.16 -34.29 10.19
C ASP A 53 61.72 -33.90 8.77
N TYR A 54 61.16 -34.85 7.99
CA TYR A 54 60.62 -34.60 6.65
C TYR A 54 59.15 -34.12 6.66
N GLU A 55 58.43 -34.18 7.79
CA GLU A 55 57.03 -33.73 7.87
C GLU A 55 56.96 -32.21 7.73
N GLY A 56 56.42 -31.65 6.65
CA GLY A 56 56.32 -30.19 6.49
C GLY A 56 55.64 -29.51 7.70
N THR A 57 56.11 -28.32 8.09
CA THR A 57 55.42 -27.51 9.11
C THR A 57 54.11 -27.01 8.52
N GLU A 58 52.97 -27.53 9.00
CA GLU A 58 51.68 -26.85 8.83
C GLU A 58 51.64 -25.65 9.80
N GLU A 59 52.47 -24.65 9.53
CA GLU A 59 52.27 -23.34 10.11
C GLU A 59 51.02 -22.76 9.45
N THR A 60 49.94 -22.65 10.21
CA THR A 60 48.80 -21.82 9.81
C THR A 60 49.26 -20.37 9.84
N THR A 61 49.92 -19.92 8.77
CA THR A 61 50.39 -18.54 8.55
C THR A 61 49.23 -17.58 8.30
N SER A 62 48.13 -17.73 9.05
CA SER A 62 46.99 -16.83 8.97
C SER A 62 47.12 -15.82 10.11
N ASN A 63 47.19 -14.53 9.74
CA ASN A 63 47.06 -13.43 10.69
C ASN A 63 45.72 -13.57 11.45
N ALA A 64 45.67 -13.14 12.71
CA ALA A 64 44.47 -13.18 13.55
C ALA A 64 43.23 -12.57 12.85
N GLU A 65 43.46 -11.49 12.08
CA GLU A 65 42.42 -10.85 11.27
C GLU A 65 41.87 -11.79 10.17
N GLU A 66 42.75 -12.45 9.41
CA GLU A 66 42.35 -13.35 8.34
C GLU A 66 41.68 -14.62 8.87
N HIS A 67 42.16 -15.13 10.00
CA HIS A 67 41.55 -16.25 10.70
C HIS A 67 40.13 -15.89 11.13
N PHE A 68 39.92 -14.73 11.76
CA PHE A 68 38.58 -14.28 12.14
C PHE A 68 37.68 -14.08 10.91
N ARG A 69 38.20 -13.48 9.83
CA ARG A 69 37.46 -13.32 8.58
C ARG A 69 36.98 -14.67 8.02
N ARG A 70 37.87 -15.67 7.97
CA ARG A 70 37.58 -16.98 7.37
C ARG A 70 36.67 -17.82 8.25
N GLU A 71 37.06 -18.02 9.51
CA GLU A 71 36.43 -18.98 10.41
C GLU A 71 35.12 -18.47 11.00
N PHE A 72 34.97 -17.15 11.13
CA PHE A 72 33.77 -16.56 11.72
C PHE A 72 32.96 -15.76 10.71
N PHE A 73 33.52 -14.69 10.15
CA PHE A 73 32.73 -13.75 9.34
C PHE A 73 32.14 -14.42 8.09
N LEU A 74 32.97 -15.06 7.27
CA LEU A 74 32.49 -15.73 6.06
C LEU A 74 31.54 -16.87 6.39
N HIS A 75 31.86 -17.68 7.41
CA HIS A 75 30.99 -18.77 7.85
C HIS A 75 29.60 -18.27 8.28
N LEU A 76 29.55 -17.16 9.03
CA LEU A 76 28.31 -16.53 9.47
C LEU A 76 27.46 -16.05 8.28
N VAL A 77 28.07 -15.30 7.36
CA VAL A 77 27.36 -14.75 6.19
C VAL A 77 26.94 -15.85 5.21
N ASP A 78 27.78 -16.86 4.99
CA ASP A 78 27.45 -18.02 4.15
C ASP A 78 26.29 -18.82 4.74
N THR A 79 26.30 -19.03 6.06
CA THR A 79 25.18 -19.67 6.76
C THR A 79 23.91 -18.84 6.63
N ALA A 80 23.99 -17.52 6.84
CA ALA A 80 22.86 -16.63 6.67
C ALA A 80 22.30 -16.69 5.23
N LEU A 81 23.15 -16.69 4.20
CA LEU A 81 22.75 -16.81 2.81
C LEU A 81 22.00 -18.13 2.54
N VAL A 82 22.57 -19.26 2.97
CA VAL A 82 21.95 -20.58 2.79
C VAL A 82 20.61 -20.64 3.51
N LYS A 83 20.56 -20.26 4.79
CA LYS A 83 19.33 -20.30 5.59
C LYS A 83 18.24 -19.38 5.06
N THR A 84 18.63 -18.21 4.57
CA THR A 84 17.71 -17.27 3.93
C THR A 84 17.10 -17.87 2.67
N ARG A 85 17.93 -18.46 1.79
CA ARG A 85 17.46 -19.15 0.57
C ARG A 85 16.56 -20.34 0.88
N GLU A 86 16.94 -21.19 1.83
CA GLU A 86 16.14 -22.33 2.28
C GLU A 86 14.76 -21.87 2.77
N ARG A 87 14.72 -20.91 3.68
CA ARG A 87 13.46 -20.39 4.25
C ARG A 87 12.55 -19.79 3.18
N PHE A 88 13.11 -19.08 2.20
CA PHE A 88 12.32 -18.54 1.10
C PHE A 88 11.83 -19.59 0.12
N SER A 89 12.59 -20.66 -0.13
CA SER A 89 12.12 -21.79 -0.91
C SER A 89 10.88 -22.44 -0.28
N TYR A 90 10.88 -22.63 1.04
CA TYR A 90 9.70 -23.11 1.77
C TYR A 90 8.51 -22.14 1.66
N MET A 91 8.77 -20.83 1.79
CA MET A 91 7.71 -19.83 1.60
C MET A 91 7.13 -19.85 0.19
N GLU A 92 7.95 -20.01 -0.86
CA GLU A 92 7.42 -20.11 -2.22
C GLU A 92 6.49 -21.32 -2.38
N ASN A 93 6.83 -22.46 -1.79
CA ASN A 93 5.96 -23.63 -1.81
C ASN A 93 4.67 -23.38 -1.01
N PHE A 94 4.77 -22.71 0.13
CA PHE A 94 3.59 -22.28 0.88
C PHE A 94 2.70 -21.35 0.06
N PHE A 95 3.26 -20.33 -0.60
CA PHE A 95 2.50 -19.41 -1.45
C PHE A 95 1.93 -20.09 -2.69
N LYS A 96 2.58 -21.11 -3.25
CA LYS A 96 1.98 -21.90 -4.33
C LYS A 96 0.72 -22.62 -3.86
N LEU A 97 0.69 -23.10 -2.61
CA LEU A 97 -0.45 -23.82 -2.07
C LEU A 97 -1.55 -22.88 -1.55
N TYR A 98 -1.19 -21.95 -0.67
CA TYR A 98 -2.11 -21.06 0.06
C TYR A 98 -2.30 -19.69 -0.59
N GLY A 99 -1.52 -19.34 -1.62
CA GLY A 99 -1.43 -17.96 -2.12
C GLY A 99 -2.73 -17.39 -2.64
N PHE A 100 -3.64 -18.22 -3.15
CA PHE A 100 -4.96 -17.77 -3.60
C PHE A 100 -5.85 -17.29 -2.45
N LEU A 101 -5.61 -17.74 -1.21
CA LEU A 101 -6.32 -17.34 0.00
C LEU A 101 -5.66 -16.14 0.71
N TYR A 102 -4.54 -15.64 0.20
CA TYR A 102 -3.71 -14.67 0.94
C TYR A 102 -4.39 -13.32 1.19
N SER A 103 -5.26 -12.88 0.28
CA SER A 103 -6.03 -11.63 0.43
C SER A 103 -7.32 -11.68 -0.37
N THR A 104 -8.29 -10.85 0.00
CA THR A 104 -9.58 -10.72 -0.70
C THR A 104 -9.40 -10.32 -2.17
N ASP A 105 -8.45 -9.44 -2.46
CA ASP A 105 -8.14 -9.02 -3.83
C ASP A 105 -7.61 -10.19 -4.67
N ILE A 106 -6.68 -10.97 -4.13
CA ILE A 106 -6.15 -12.16 -4.81
C ILE A 106 -7.25 -13.19 -5.01
N MET A 107 -8.09 -13.46 -4.00
CA MET A 107 -9.25 -14.35 -4.13
C MET A 107 -10.16 -13.92 -5.28
N LYS A 108 -10.50 -12.62 -5.36
CA LYS A 108 -11.30 -12.05 -6.46
C LYS A 108 -10.63 -12.24 -7.81
N SER A 109 -9.34 -11.93 -7.92
CA SER A 109 -8.58 -12.13 -9.15
C SER A 109 -8.50 -13.60 -9.56
N THR A 110 -8.36 -14.52 -8.61
CA THR A 110 -8.35 -15.98 -8.88
C THR A 110 -9.72 -16.46 -9.39
N VAL A 111 -10.81 -15.95 -8.82
CA VAL A 111 -12.18 -16.23 -9.31
C VAL A 111 -12.34 -15.71 -10.74
N GLN A 112 -11.93 -14.46 -11.01
CA GLN A 112 -12.04 -13.84 -12.33
C GLN A 112 -11.17 -14.53 -13.38
N ALA A 113 -9.99 -15.02 -13.00
CA ALA A 113 -9.08 -15.76 -13.87
C ALA A 113 -9.55 -17.18 -14.19
N GLY A 114 -10.62 -17.67 -13.54
CA GLY A 114 -11.15 -19.02 -13.75
C GLY A 114 -10.27 -20.14 -13.18
N SER A 115 -9.23 -19.81 -12.41
CA SER A 115 -8.28 -20.78 -11.84
C SER A 115 -8.61 -21.24 -10.42
N LEU A 116 -9.75 -20.80 -9.87
CA LEU A 116 -10.17 -21.14 -8.51
C LEU A 116 -10.36 -22.65 -8.31
N ASP A 117 -10.95 -23.33 -9.29
CA ASP A 117 -11.20 -24.77 -9.22
C ASP A 117 -9.91 -25.58 -9.09
N GLU A 118 -8.91 -25.26 -9.91
CA GLU A 118 -7.58 -25.87 -9.84
C GLU A 118 -6.90 -25.58 -8.50
N CYS A 119 -7.03 -24.35 -7.98
CA CYS A 119 -6.46 -23.98 -6.69
C CYS A 119 -7.10 -24.76 -5.53
N CYS A 120 -8.43 -24.86 -5.47
CA CYS A 120 -9.14 -25.62 -4.45
C CYS A 120 -8.82 -27.12 -4.53
N ASN A 121 -8.82 -27.70 -5.73
CA ASN A 121 -8.46 -29.12 -5.92
C ASN A 121 -7.01 -29.42 -5.52
N ARG A 122 -6.06 -28.51 -5.81
CA ARG A 122 -4.68 -28.62 -5.35
C ARG A 122 -4.59 -28.52 -3.83
N PHE A 123 -5.42 -27.67 -3.23
CA PHE A 123 -5.47 -27.45 -1.79
C PHE A 123 -5.98 -28.67 -1.03
N GLU A 124 -7.13 -29.20 -1.44
CA GLU A 124 -7.74 -30.42 -0.89
C GLU A 124 -6.74 -31.59 -0.89
N LYS A 125 -6.07 -31.83 -2.04
CA LYS A 125 -5.07 -32.89 -2.17
C LYS A 125 -3.88 -32.76 -1.23
N ALA A 126 -3.55 -31.55 -0.79
CA ALA A 126 -2.37 -31.31 0.05
C ALA A 126 -2.70 -31.27 1.54
N VAL A 127 -3.94 -30.88 1.89
CA VAL A 127 -4.37 -30.67 3.29
C VAL A 127 -5.24 -31.82 3.79
N GLU A 128 -5.91 -32.56 2.90
CA GLU A 128 -6.78 -33.73 3.12
C GLU A 128 -8.02 -33.49 4.03
N ASP A 129 -8.02 -32.45 4.87
CA ASP A 129 -9.08 -32.09 5.82
C ASP A 129 -10.03 -30.99 5.30
N VAL A 130 -9.85 -30.57 4.04
CA VAL A 130 -10.63 -29.46 3.44
C VAL A 130 -11.19 -29.88 2.09
N ASP A 131 -12.52 -29.89 1.98
CA ASP A 131 -13.24 -30.16 0.73
C ASP A 131 -13.12 -28.97 -0.25
N ALA A 132 -12.73 -29.25 -1.50
CA ALA A 132 -12.55 -28.20 -2.51
C ALA A 132 -13.88 -27.53 -2.91
N GLY A 133 -14.99 -28.27 -2.90
CA GLY A 133 -16.32 -27.78 -3.24
C GLY A 133 -16.82 -26.79 -2.21
N ASP A 134 -16.77 -27.15 -0.94
CA ASP A 134 -17.17 -26.29 0.18
C ASP A 134 -16.31 -25.02 0.21
N LEU A 135 -14.98 -25.15 0.10
CA LEU A 135 -14.08 -24.00 0.07
C LEU A 135 -14.38 -23.05 -1.09
N LYS A 136 -14.67 -23.59 -2.28
CA LYS A 136 -15.04 -22.80 -3.46
C LYS A 136 -16.36 -22.06 -3.23
N MET A 137 -17.36 -22.71 -2.65
CA MET A 137 -18.63 -22.06 -2.33
C MET A 137 -18.41 -20.87 -1.39
N GLU A 138 -17.71 -21.06 -0.27
CA GLU A 138 -17.43 -19.98 0.69
C GLU A 138 -16.71 -18.78 0.07
N ILE A 139 -15.73 -19.02 -0.81
CA ILE A 139 -14.99 -17.95 -1.50
C ILE A 139 -15.89 -17.20 -2.48
N THR A 140 -16.76 -17.91 -3.20
CA THR A 140 -17.69 -17.30 -4.16
C THR A 140 -18.88 -16.61 -3.50
N ASP A 141 -19.32 -17.08 -2.33
CA ASP A 141 -20.40 -16.48 -1.55
C ASP A 141 -19.96 -15.16 -0.92
N LYS A 142 -18.71 -15.07 -0.44
CA LYS A 142 -18.13 -13.78 -0.02
C LYS A 142 -18.10 -12.75 -1.14
N LYS A 143 -17.98 -13.17 -2.40
CA LYS A 143 -18.06 -12.26 -3.55
C LYS A 143 -19.46 -11.65 -3.72
N ARG A 144 -20.53 -12.43 -3.49
CA ARG A 144 -21.91 -11.99 -3.66
C ARG A 144 -22.29 -10.89 -2.67
N HIS A 145 -22.01 -11.09 -1.39
CA HIS A 145 -22.33 -10.10 -0.35
C HIS A 145 -21.66 -8.73 -0.59
N GLU A 146 -20.40 -8.68 -1.03
CA GLU A 146 -19.70 -7.41 -1.26
C GLU A 146 -20.05 -6.70 -2.59
N GLU A 147 -20.56 -7.43 -3.58
CA GLU A 147 -21.08 -6.85 -4.83
C GLU A 147 -22.46 -6.23 -4.60
N ASP A 148 -23.30 -6.88 -3.79
CA ASP A 148 -24.61 -6.36 -3.39
C ASP A 148 -24.47 -5.05 -2.57
N ASP A 149 -23.54 -5.01 -1.61
CA ASP A 149 -23.25 -3.80 -0.81
C ASP A 149 -22.81 -2.61 -1.67
N ARG A 150 -21.94 -2.84 -2.67
CA ARG A 150 -21.47 -1.78 -3.59
C ARG A 150 -22.56 -1.32 -4.56
N GLU A 151 -23.43 -2.23 -4.98
CA GLU A 151 -24.53 -1.87 -5.87
C GLU A 151 -25.60 -1.05 -5.13
N GLU A 152 -25.86 -1.34 -3.85
CA GLU A 152 -26.71 -0.52 -2.98
C GLU A 152 -26.13 0.88 -2.75
N GLU A 153 -24.83 1.01 -2.48
CA GLU A 153 -24.20 2.33 -2.33
C GLU A 153 -24.29 3.16 -3.62
N SER A 154 -24.07 2.52 -4.78
CA SER A 154 -24.21 3.15 -6.10
C SER A 154 -25.65 3.61 -6.38
N LYS A 155 -26.65 2.77 -6.06
CA LYS A 155 -28.08 3.11 -6.17
C LYS A 155 -28.43 4.26 -5.21
N GLY A 156 -27.92 4.23 -3.98
CA GLY A 156 -28.10 5.27 -2.98
C GLY A 156 -27.50 6.62 -3.40
N GLN A 157 -26.32 6.62 -4.03
CA GLN A 157 -25.70 7.84 -4.57
C GLN A 157 -26.49 8.41 -5.76
N ARG A 158 -26.95 7.55 -6.68
CA ARG A 158 -27.80 7.99 -7.81
C ARG A 158 -29.11 8.59 -7.33
N GLN A 159 -29.76 7.99 -6.34
CA GLN A 159 -31.02 8.50 -5.78
C GLN A 159 -30.84 9.87 -5.10
N LYS A 160 -29.75 10.05 -4.33
CA LYS A 160 -29.41 11.37 -3.75
C LYS A 160 -29.16 12.43 -4.83
N GLN A 161 -28.55 12.07 -5.97
CA GLN A 161 -28.36 12.99 -7.09
C GLN A 161 -29.67 13.38 -7.77
N THR A 162 -30.59 12.44 -7.99
CA THR A 162 -31.93 12.73 -8.55
C THR A 162 -32.76 13.59 -7.60
N GLU A 163 -32.75 13.31 -6.29
CA GLU A 163 -33.45 14.11 -5.28
C GLU A 163 -32.93 15.55 -5.23
N HIS A 164 -31.60 15.73 -5.21
CA HIS A 164 -30.99 17.07 -5.21
C HIS A 164 -31.26 17.86 -6.50
N SER A 165 -31.31 17.18 -7.65
CA SER A 165 -31.66 17.83 -8.92
C SER A 165 -33.15 18.19 -9.02
N ALA A 166 -34.05 17.37 -8.47
CA ALA A 166 -35.48 17.68 -8.35
C ALA A 166 -35.75 18.86 -7.40
N LEU A 167 -35.06 18.92 -6.25
CA LEU A 167 -35.12 20.05 -5.32
C LEU A 167 -34.66 21.36 -5.96
N LYS A 168 -33.56 21.32 -6.74
CA LYS A 168 -33.10 22.48 -7.51
C LYS A 168 -34.13 22.93 -8.55
N HIS A 169 -34.78 21.99 -9.24
CA HIS A 169 -35.83 22.31 -10.20
C HIS A 169 -37.04 22.98 -9.55
N SER A 170 -37.53 22.41 -8.45
CA SER A 170 -38.64 22.96 -7.67
C SER A 170 -38.32 24.37 -7.12
N HIS A 171 -37.12 24.56 -6.60
CA HIS A 171 -36.68 25.86 -6.09
C HIS A 171 -36.57 26.91 -7.22
N LYS A 172 -36.10 26.50 -8.40
CA LYS A 172 -36.04 27.35 -9.60
C LYS A 172 -37.45 27.76 -10.07
N GLU A 173 -38.39 26.81 -10.12
CA GLU A 173 -39.79 27.10 -10.44
C GLU A 173 -40.43 28.06 -9.44
N GLU A 174 -40.18 27.86 -8.14
CA GLU A 174 -40.73 28.74 -7.11
C GLU A 174 -40.19 30.17 -7.20
N GLN A 175 -38.88 30.33 -7.46
CA GLN A 175 -38.29 31.64 -7.70
C GLN A 175 -38.89 32.32 -8.94
N GLU A 176 -39.18 31.56 -10.00
CA GLU A 176 -39.81 32.10 -11.19
C GLU A 176 -41.27 32.51 -10.94
N ARG A 177 -42.02 31.76 -10.13
CA ARG A 177 -43.36 32.13 -9.66
C ARG A 177 -43.33 33.42 -8.82
N LYS A 178 -42.35 33.57 -7.93
CA LYS A 178 -42.15 34.81 -7.14
C LYS A 178 -41.83 35.99 -8.04
N ARG A 179 -40.92 35.85 -9.02
CA ARG A 179 -40.62 36.89 -10.02
C ARG A 179 -41.85 37.29 -10.83
N LYS A 180 -42.70 36.34 -11.24
CA LYS A 180 -43.96 36.63 -11.95
C LYS A 180 -44.96 37.38 -11.06
N LYS A 181 -45.07 37.03 -9.77
CA LYS A 181 -45.88 37.79 -8.79
C LYS A 181 -45.35 39.22 -8.60
N ASP A 182 -44.05 39.41 -8.41
CA ASP A 182 -43.44 40.73 -8.25
C ASP A 182 -43.64 41.61 -9.48
N LYS A 183 -43.59 41.01 -10.68
CA LYS A 183 -43.86 41.72 -11.94
C LYS A 183 -45.34 42.13 -12.06
N GLY A 184 -46.26 41.24 -11.70
CA GLY A 184 -47.70 41.54 -11.67
C GLY A 184 -48.10 42.52 -10.55
N GLU A 185 -47.35 42.60 -9.45
CA GLU A 185 -47.56 43.59 -8.40
C GLU A 185 -46.99 44.96 -8.79
N LYS A 186 -45.84 45.00 -9.49
CA LYS A 186 -45.31 46.22 -10.12
C LYS A 186 -46.24 46.79 -11.20
N GLU A 187 -46.93 45.94 -11.96
CA GLU A 187 -47.94 46.39 -12.93
C GLU A 187 -49.23 46.90 -12.28
N ARG A 188 -49.61 46.39 -11.10
CA ARG A 188 -50.73 46.93 -10.31
C ARG A 188 -50.38 48.20 -9.54
N LYS A 189 -49.11 48.39 -9.18
CA LYS A 189 -48.58 49.64 -8.61
C LYS A 189 -48.02 50.56 -9.70
N LYS A 190 -48.77 50.80 -10.78
CA LYS A 190 -48.57 52.01 -11.58
C LYS A 190 -49.01 53.20 -10.73
N PRO A 191 -48.15 54.20 -10.49
CA PRO A 191 -48.48 55.28 -9.58
C PRO A 191 -49.64 56.11 -10.15
N ILE A 192 -50.59 56.44 -9.27
CA ILE A 192 -51.68 57.42 -9.48
C ILE A 192 -51.12 58.84 -9.77
N THR A 193 -49.80 58.99 -9.93
CA THR A 193 -49.08 60.24 -10.19
C THR A 193 -49.36 60.85 -11.56
N ASN A 194 -49.96 60.13 -12.51
CA ASN A 194 -50.37 60.73 -13.79
C ASN A 194 -51.70 61.50 -13.69
N PHE A 195 -52.52 61.24 -12.66
CA PHE A 195 -53.83 61.88 -12.53
C PHE A 195 -53.77 63.23 -11.81
N TRP A 196 -52.80 63.42 -10.90
CA TRP A 196 -52.56 64.70 -10.22
C TRP A 196 -51.79 65.70 -11.08
N ILE A 197 -50.81 65.24 -11.88
CA ILE A 197 -50.05 66.11 -12.78
C ILE A 197 -50.95 66.72 -13.88
N ALA A 198 -51.87 65.93 -14.46
CA ALA A 198 -52.82 66.42 -15.46
C ALA A 198 -53.85 67.43 -14.89
N LYS A 199 -54.24 67.29 -13.61
CA LYS A 199 -55.14 68.24 -12.94
C LYS A 199 -54.48 69.58 -12.62
N VAL A 200 -53.19 69.58 -12.26
CA VAL A 200 -52.43 70.82 -12.01
C VAL A 200 -52.16 71.59 -13.32
N GLN A 201 -51.94 70.91 -14.44
CA GLN A 201 -51.79 71.56 -15.75
C GLN A 201 -53.09 72.18 -16.28
N LEU A 202 -54.28 71.63 -15.95
CA LEU A 202 -55.56 72.26 -16.33
C LEU A 202 -55.89 73.51 -15.50
N LEU A 203 -55.50 73.55 -14.22
CA LEU A 203 -55.72 74.73 -13.37
C LEU A 203 -54.84 75.92 -13.78
N HIS A 204 -53.62 75.65 -14.24
CA HIS A 204 -52.68 76.68 -14.68
C HIS A 204 -53.07 77.32 -16.03
N LEU A 205 -53.84 76.61 -16.87
CA LEU A 205 -54.40 77.16 -18.11
C LEU A 205 -55.67 78.00 -17.89
N CYS A 206 -56.42 77.79 -16.80
CA CYS A 206 -57.59 78.62 -16.47
C CYS A 206 -57.23 79.96 -15.81
N ILE A 207 -56.04 80.07 -15.17
CA ILE A 207 -55.59 81.33 -14.55
C ILE A 207 -55.00 82.30 -15.59
N MET A 208 -54.59 81.82 -16.77
CA MET A 208 -53.99 82.65 -17.84
C MET A 208 -55.01 83.16 -18.87
N LEU A 209 -56.33 83.08 -18.57
CA LEU A 209 -57.43 83.54 -19.43
C LEU A 209 -58.34 84.59 -18.74
N VAL A 210 -57.79 85.31 -17.75
CA VAL A 210 -58.25 86.61 -17.26
C VAL A 210 -57.09 87.59 -17.35
#